data_AF-A0A484ZVU6-F1
#
_entry.id   AF-A0A484ZVU6-F1
#
_cell.length_a   1.000
_cell.length_b   1.000
_cell.length_c   1.000
_cell.angle_alpha   90.00
_cell.angle_beta   90.00
_cell.angle_gamma   90.00
#
_symmetry.space_group_name_H-M   'P 1'
#
loop_
_entity.id
_entity.type
_entity.pdbx_description
1 polymer ?
#
loop_
_entity_poly.entity_id
_entity_poly.type
_entity_poly.pdbx_seq_one_letter_code
_entity_poly.pdbx_strand_id
1 'polypeptide(L)'
;MLPFGSGAAIFYNYIDLVLHNPTEDSFQLVFNVAEHQLEGELLCSKPRTVKYHIYQKAHRFVGRGKRIYRQNEIWRDISTKGQEPIVLHSECLYQNDVIVKYDVAEARIE
;
A
#
# COMPACT_ATOMS: atom_id res chain seq x y z
N MET A 1 10.89 11.76 -7.46
CA MET A 1 9.71 11.04 -8.01
C MET A 1 8.92 10.50 -6.84
N LEU A 2 7.90 11.23 -6.36
CA LEU A 2 6.86 10.59 -5.54
C LEU A 2 6.13 9.61 -6.46
N PRO A 3 5.96 8.33 -6.09
CA PRO A 3 5.14 7.44 -6.88
C PRO A 3 3.72 7.99 -6.84
N PHE A 4 3.23 8.37 -8.02
CA PHE A 4 1.81 8.65 -8.26
C PHE A 4 1.00 7.47 -7.72
N GLY A 5 0.28 7.69 -6.62
CA GLY A 5 -0.72 6.77 -6.05
C GLY A 5 -0.24 5.34 -5.83
N SER A 6 0.16 5.01 -4.60
CA SER A 6 0.24 3.63 -4.09
C SER A 6 -1.13 2.92 -4.01
N GLY A 7 -2.15 3.40 -4.73
CA GLY A 7 -3.44 2.74 -4.84
C GLY A 7 -4.30 2.77 -3.57
N ALA A 8 -3.99 3.64 -2.60
CA ALA A 8 -4.96 3.99 -1.57
C ALA A 8 -6.06 4.83 -2.25
N ALA A 9 -7.12 4.16 -2.72
CA ALA A 9 -8.34 4.81 -3.16
C ALA A 9 -9.05 5.38 -1.94
N ILE A 10 -8.55 6.51 -1.43
CA ILE A 10 -9.31 7.34 -0.50
C ILE A 10 -10.35 8.04 -1.38
N PHE A 11 -11.61 7.67 -1.22
CA PHE A 11 -12.72 8.38 -1.85
C PHE A 11 -12.79 9.78 -1.21
N TYR A 12 -12.14 10.75 -1.82
CA TYR A 12 -12.24 12.17 -1.49
C TYR A 12 -13.69 12.64 -1.75
N ASN A 13 -14.53 13.21 -0.86
CA ASN A 13 -14.49 13.59 0.56
C ASN A 13 -15.39 12.68 1.43
N TYR A 14 -15.45 11.38 1.11
CA TYR A 14 -16.44 10.45 1.66
C TYR A 14 -15.86 9.43 2.64
N ILE A 15 -14.54 9.24 2.66
CA ILE A 15 -13.88 8.27 3.52
C ILE A 15 -12.63 8.91 4.11
N ASP A 16 -12.64 9.11 5.43
CA ASP A 16 -11.43 9.49 6.17
C ASP A 16 -10.49 8.29 6.31
N LEU A 17 -9.18 8.56 6.30
CA LEU A 17 -8.18 7.54 6.60
C LEU A 17 -8.30 7.15 8.08
N VAL A 18 -8.83 5.97 8.34
CA VAL A 18 -8.92 5.43 9.70
C VAL A 18 -7.66 4.63 10.01
N LEU A 19 -6.97 5.02 11.06
CA LEU A 19 -5.83 4.28 11.62
C LEU A 19 -6.29 3.52 12.85
N HIS A 20 -5.98 2.23 12.89
CA HIS A 20 -6.19 1.39 14.06
C HIS A 20 -4.84 0.90 14.57
N ASN A 21 -4.56 1.14 15.84
CA ASN A 21 -3.40 0.57 16.53
C ASN A 21 -3.86 -0.62 17.40
N PRO A 22 -3.67 -1.87 16.94
CA PRO A 22 -4.03 -3.06 17.71
C PRO A 22 -2.98 -3.44 18.76
N THR A 23 -1.92 -2.66 18.95
CA THR A 23 -0.80 -3.00 19.85
C THR A 23 -0.89 -2.25 21.18
N GLU A 24 -0.09 -2.67 22.15
CA GLU A 24 0.09 -1.97 23.42
C GLU A 24 1.10 -0.82 23.33
N ASP A 25 1.80 -0.69 22.20
CA ASP A 25 2.81 0.34 22.00
C ASP A 25 2.16 1.62 21.47
N SER A 26 2.68 2.77 21.90
CA SER A 26 2.21 4.06 21.41
C SER A 26 2.92 4.41 20.11
N PHE A 27 2.14 4.78 19.09
CA PHE A 27 2.65 5.33 17.84
C PHE A 27 2.39 6.83 17.76
N GLN A 28 3.36 7.56 17.22
CA GLN A 28 3.25 9.00 16.99
C GLN A 28 3.51 9.28 15.52
N LEU A 29 2.61 10.04 14.91
CA LEU A 29 2.81 10.62 13.59
C LEU A 29 3.33 12.04 13.76
N VAL A 30 4.50 12.31 13.22
CA VAL A 30 5.08 13.65 13.14
C VAL A 30 4.99 14.09 11.70
N PHE A 31 4.48 15.30 11.47
CA PHE A 31 4.35 15.86 10.13
C PHE A 31 5.04 17.22 10.06
N ASN A 32 5.69 17.47 8.94
CA ASN A 32 6.26 18.76 8.58
C ASN A 32 5.73 19.17 7.20
N VAL A 33 5.14 20.37 7.13
CA VAL A 33 4.67 20.94 5.86
C VAL A 33 5.82 21.75 5.27
N ALA A 34 6.62 21.12 4.42
CA ALA A 34 7.71 21.78 3.72
C ALA A 34 7.18 22.57 2.50
N GLU A 35 8.06 23.34 1.86
CA GLU A 35 7.71 24.24 0.74
C GLU A 35 7.05 23.52 -0.44
N HIS A 36 7.44 22.26 -0.70
CA HIS A 36 6.99 21.52 -1.87
C HIS A 36 6.37 20.16 -1.56
N GLN A 37 6.38 19.73 -0.29
CA GLN A 37 5.93 18.39 0.09
C GLN A 37 5.52 18.33 1.55
N LEU A 38 4.67 17.35 1.87
CA LEU A 38 4.45 16.91 3.24
C LEU A 38 5.50 15.87 3.59
N GLU A 39 6.28 16.14 4.63
CA GLU A 39 7.23 15.21 5.20
C GLU A 39 6.62 14.63 6.48
N GLY A 40 6.98 13.39 6.81
CA GLY A 40 6.49 12.81 8.04
C GLY A 40 7.26 11.59 8.50
N GLU A 41 7.14 11.35 9.80
CA GLU A 41 7.76 10.24 10.51
C GLU A 41 6.68 9.47 11.29
N LEU A 42 6.84 8.15 11.34
CA LEU A 42 6.05 7.28 12.21
C LEU A 42 6.97 6.74 13.31
N LEU A 43 6.84 7.30 14.50
CA LEU A 43 7.58 6.90 15.70
C LEU A 43 6.81 5.85 16.50
N CYS A 44 7.52 5.08 17.32
CA CYS A 44 6.95 4.08 18.21
C CYS A 44 7.65 4.14 19.57
N SER A 45 6.91 3.93 20.66
CA SER A 45 7.43 3.91 22.02
C SER A 45 8.44 2.78 22.29
N LYS A 46 8.48 1.75 21.43
CA LYS A 46 9.43 0.64 21.54
C LYS A 46 10.11 0.31 20.20
N PRO A 47 11.36 -0.17 20.23
CA PRO A 47 11.99 -0.72 19.03
C PRO A 47 11.18 -1.88 18.46
N ARG A 48 10.79 -1.77 17.20
CA ARG A 48 10.17 -2.88 16.47
C ARG A 48 11.15 -4.06 16.37
N THR A 49 10.66 -5.26 16.58
CA THR A 49 11.43 -6.52 16.50
C THR A 49 11.58 -7.03 15.06
N VAL A 50 10.66 -6.64 14.17
CA VAL A 50 10.62 -7.06 12.76
C VAL A 50 10.41 -5.88 11.81
N LYS A 51 10.81 -6.08 10.55
CA LYS A 51 10.53 -5.20 9.42
C LYS A 51 9.34 -5.74 8.64
N TYR A 52 8.47 -4.83 8.18
CA TYR A 52 7.38 -5.15 7.25
C TYR A 52 7.71 -4.56 5.88
N HIS A 53 7.49 -5.31 4.82
CA HIS A 53 7.55 -4.83 3.45
C HIS A 53 6.22 -5.13 2.77
N ILE A 54 5.49 -4.07 2.38
CA ILE A 54 4.22 -4.16 1.66
C ILE A 54 4.48 -3.87 0.19
N TYR A 55 4.01 -4.74 -0.70
CA TYR A 55 4.24 -4.62 -2.14
C TYR A 55 3.10 -5.26 -2.93
N GLN A 56 3.05 -5.00 -4.24
CA GLN A 56 2.04 -5.57 -5.13
C GLN A 56 2.59 -6.71 -5.99
N LYS A 57 1.73 -7.68 -6.32
CA LYS A 57 1.98 -8.78 -7.28
C LYS A 57 0.82 -8.92 -8.26
N ALA A 58 1.06 -9.65 -9.35
CA ALA A 58 0.05 -10.08 -10.32
C ALA A 58 -0.85 -8.94 -10.85
N HIS A 59 -0.27 -7.75 -11.04
CA HIS A 59 -1.01 -6.61 -11.57
C HIS A 59 -1.35 -6.84 -13.04
N ARG A 60 -2.63 -6.80 -13.38
CA ARG A 60 -3.13 -6.92 -14.76
C ARG A 60 -4.42 -6.13 -14.98
N PHE A 61 -4.73 -5.85 -16.24
CA PHE A 61 -6.04 -5.37 -16.66
C PHE A 61 -6.78 -6.48 -17.38
N VAL A 62 -8.03 -6.72 -17.00
CA VAL A 62 -8.86 -7.79 -17.57
C VAL A 62 -10.09 -7.19 -18.22
N GLY A 63 -10.30 -7.50 -19.50
CA GLY A 63 -11.52 -7.15 -20.22
C GLY A 63 -12.67 -8.07 -19.84
N ARG A 64 -13.79 -7.52 -19.37
CA ARG A 64 -15.04 -8.28 -19.13
C ARG A 64 -16.21 -7.56 -19.77
N GLY A 65 -16.49 -7.94 -21.03
CA GLY A 65 -17.49 -7.27 -21.86
C GLY A 65 -17.08 -5.83 -22.14
N LYS A 66 -17.94 -4.85 -21.83
CA LYS A 66 -17.68 -3.42 -22.05
C LYS A 66 -16.91 -2.74 -20.92
N ARG A 67 -16.44 -3.49 -19.92
CA ARG A 67 -15.76 -2.94 -18.73
C ARG A 67 -14.37 -3.55 -18.60
N ILE A 68 -13.44 -2.72 -18.12
CA ILE A 68 -12.07 -3.11 -17.81
C ILE A 68 -11.94 -3.17 -16.29
N TYR A 69 -11.30 -4.22 -15.80
CA TYR A 69 -11.03 -4.43 -14.38
C TYR A 69 -9.53 -4.38 -14.14
N ARG A 70 -9.08 -3.72 -13.08
CA ARG A 70 -7.70 -3.80 -12.60
C ARG A 70 -7.65 -4.83 -11.49
N GLN A 71 -6.82 -5.84 -11.69
CA GLN A 71 -6.58 -6.88 -10.71
C GLN A 71 -5.15 -6.78 -10.21
N ASN A 72 -4.96 -6.87 -8.91
CA ASN A 72 -3.64 -6.96 -8.30
C ASN A 72 -3.76 -7.56 -6.90
N GLU A 73 -2.66 -8.09 -6.41
CA GLU A 73 -2.55 -8.61 -5.06
C GLU A 73 -1.68 -7.69 -4.21
N ILE A 74 -2.03 -7.51 -2.95
CA ILE A 74 -1.22 -6.78 -1.97
C ILE A 74 -0.64 -7.81 -1.01
N TRP A 75 0.68 -7.84 -0.95
CA TRP A 75 1.45 -8.80 -0.16
C TRP A 75 2.21 -8.10 0.95
N ARG A 76 2.41 -8.82 2.04
CA ARG A 76 3.25 -8.41 3.18
C ARG A 76 4.30 -9.47 3.42
N ASP A 77 5.55 -9.04 3.39
CA ASP A 77 6.66 -9.82 3.95
C ASP A 77 7.01 -9.28 5.33
N ILE A 78 7.24 -10.21 6.26
CA ILE A 78 7.73 -9.96 7.61
C ILE A 78 9.16 -10.50 7.67
N SER A 79 10.13 -9.67 8.02
CA SER A 79 11.54 -10.07 8.06
C SER A 79 12.27 -9.60 9.30
N THR A 80 13.39 -10.26 9.60
CA THR A 80 14.33 -9.82 10.64
C THR A 80 14.94 -8.46 10.29
N LYS A 81 15.46 -7.76 11.29
CA LYS A 81 16.22 -6.51 11.11
C LYS A 81 17.70 -6.83 10.96
N GLY A 82 18.43 -6.04 10.18
CA GLY A 82 19.86 -6.21 9.95
C GLY A 82 20.25 -5.94 8.49
N GLN A 83 21.53 -6.06 8.19
CA GLN A 83 22.06 -5.92 6.83
C GLN A 83 21.59 -7.06 5.91
N GLU A 84 21.39 -8.25 6.48
CA GLU A 84 20.90 -9.45 5.79
C GLU A 84 19.56 -9.89 6.39
N PRO A 85 18.44 -9.28 5.96
CA PRO A 85 17.13 -9.62 6.50
C PRO A 85 16.68 -11.00 6.01
N ILE A 86 16.22 -11.84 6.94
CA ILE A 86 15.62 -13.14 6.64
C ILE A 86 14.10 -12.96 6.64
N VAL A 87 13.43 -13.38 5.56
CA VAL A 87 11.96 -13.38 5.49
C VAL A 87 11.44 -14.50 6.39
N LEU A 88 10.71 -14.10 7.43
CA LEU A 88 10.10 -15.00 8.41
C LEU A 88 8.72 -15.48 7.94
N HIS A 89 7.98 -14.59 7.28
CA HIS A 89 6.63 -14.85 6.81
C HIS A 89 6.31 -14.00 5.59
N SER A 90 5.50 -14.54 4.67
CA SER A 90 4.96 -13.83 3.52
C SER A 90 3.49 -14.19 3.38
N GLU A 91 2.64 -13.18 3.25
CA GLU A 91 1.19 -13.36 3.17
C GLU A 91 0.55 -12.41 2.15
N CYS A 92 -0.51 -12.90 1.49
CA CYS A 92 -1.38 -12.07 0.67
C CYS A 92 -2.44 -11.44 1.58
N LEU A 93 -2.40 -10.11 1.70
CA LEU A 93 -3.34 -9.35 2.52
C LEU A 93 -4.67 -9.08 1.80
N TYR A 94 -4.59 -8.75 0.51
CA TYR A 94 -5.74 -8.35 -0.29
C TYR A 94 -5.58 -8.79 -1.73
N GLN A 95 -6.69 -9.19 -2.35
CA GLN A 95 -6.81 -9.35 -3.79
C GLN A 95 -7.83 -8.34 -4.30
N ASN A 96 -7.40 -7.43 -5.17
CA ASN A 96 -8.25 -6.40 -5.73
C ASN A 96 -8.82 -6.87 -7.06
N ASP A 97 -10.10 -6.60 -7.28
CA ASP A 97 -10.80 -6.74 -8.56
C ASP A 97 -11.73 -5.54 -8.75
N VAL A 98 -11.19 -4.45 -9.31
CA VAL A 98 -11.87 -3.15 -9.31
C VAL A 98 -12.10 -2.62 -10.73
N ILE A 99 -13.26 -2.00 -10.96
CA ILE A 99 -13.58 -1.39 -12.26
C ILE A 99 -12.65 -0.21 -12.52
N VAL A 100 -12.02 -0.20 -13.69
CA VAL A 100 -11.21 0.92 -14.17
C VAL A 100 -12.13 2.04 -14.69
N LYS A 101 -11.80 3.29 -14.35
CA LYS A 101 -12.57 4.49 -14.71
C LYS A 101 -11.82 5.44 -15.64
N TYR A 102 -10.70 5.01 -16.18
CA TYR A 102 -9.83 5.76 -17.09
C TYR A 102 -9.43 4.89 -18.27
N ASP A 103 -8.93 5.50 -19.34
CA ASP A 103 -8.55 4.78 -20.55
C ASP A 103 -7.32 3.90 -20.32
N VAL A 104 -7.41 2.65 -20.78
CA VAL A 104 -6.31 1.69 -20.77
C VAL A 104 -6.02 1.33 -22.21
N ALA A 105 -4.74 1.44 -22.61
CA ALA A 105 -4.32 1.02 -23.94
C ALA A 105 -4.68 -0.46 -24.17
N GLU A 106 -5.34 -0.78 -25.29
CA GLU A 106 -5.85 -2.13 -25.58
C GLU A 106 -4.76 -3.21 -25.49
N ALA A 107 -3.52 -2.89 -25.86
CA ALA A 107 -2.38 -3.79 -25.76
C ALA A 107 -2.02 -4.22 -24.32
N ARG A 108 -2.58 -3.57 -23.29
CA ARG A 108 -2.36 -3.90 -21.87
C ARG A 108 -3.53 -4.68 -21.26
N ILE A 109 -4.59 -4.93 -22.02
CA ILE A 109 -5.80 -5.62 -21.58
C ILE A 109 -5.67 -7.09 -21.96
N GLU A 110 -5.71 -7.94 -20.95
CA GLU A 110 -5.83 -9.39 -21.08
C GLU A 110 -7.30 -9.82 -21.25
#